data_AF-A0A227HNH3-F1
#
_entry.id   AF-A0A227HNH3-F1
#
_cell.length_a   1.000
_cell.length_b   1.000
_cell.length_c   1.000
_cell.angle_alpha   90.00
_cell.angle_beta   90.00
_cell.angle_gamma   90.00
#
_symmetry.space_group_name_H-M   'P 1'
#
loop_
_entity.id
_entity.type
_entity.pdbx_description
1 polymer ?
#
loop_
_entity_poly.entity_id
_entity_poly.type
_entity_poly.pdbx_seq_one_letter_code
_entity_poly.pdbx_strand_id
1 'polypeptide(L)' 'NEVKLTQAGVDAVNNDELNLKDLTISASVSDGVNPTANDSDSLIVNRVNDAPTIKVDAVESITEDAVNTDTVVATL' A
#
# COMPACT_ATOMS: atom_id res chain seq x y z
N ASN A 1 1.48 18.83 -20.85
CA ASN A 1 0.36 17.92 -20.53
C ASN A 1 0.93 16.55 -20.24
N GLU A 2 0.64 15.99 -19.07
CA GLU A 2 1.01 14.62 -18.72
C GLU A 2 -0.23 13.73 -18.79
N VAL A 3 -0.09 12.53 -19.34
CA VAL A 3 -1.11 11.49 -19.26
C VAL A 3 -0.92 10.78 -17.92
N LYS A 4 -2.02 10.59 -17.17
CA LYS A 4 -2.02 9.92 -15.86
C LYS A 4 -2.96 8.73 -15.89
N LEU A 5 -2.64 7.69 -15.12
CA LEU A 5 -3.55 6.57 -14.90
C LEU A 5 -4.81 7.03 -14.16
N THR A 6 -5.92 6.37 -14.47
CA THR A 6 -7.15 6.48 -13.67
C THR A 6 -6.99 5.73 -12.35
N GLN A 7 -7.90 5.93 -11.40
CA GLN A 7 -7.86 5.21 -10.12
C GLN A 7 -7.85 3.68 -10.31
N ALA A 8 -8.68 3.16 -11.22
CA ALA A 8 -8.69 1.72 -11.52
C ALA A 8 -7.31 1.23 -12.04
N GLY A 9 -6.60 2.06 -12.81
CA GLY A 9 -5.24 1.77 -13.24
C GLY A 9 -4.24 1.77 -12.07
N VAL A 10 -4.38 2.72 -11.14
CA VAL A 10 -3.58 2.79 -9.91
C VAL A 10 -3.83 1.58 -9.01
N ASP A 11 -5.10 1.18 -8.83
CA ASP A 11 -5.47 0.02 -8.03
C ASP A 11 -4.92 -1.26 -8.65
N ALA A 12 -4.97 -1.39 -9.98
CA ALA A 12 -4.44 -2.55 -10.68
C ALA A 12 -2.92 -2.70 -10.51
N VAL A 13 -2.14 -1.61 -10.58
CA VAL A 13 -0.68 -1.68 -10.37
C VAL A 13 -0.31 -2.01 -8.93
N ASN A 14 -1.12 -1.55 -7.96
CA ASN A 14 -0.93 -1.82 -6.54
C ASN A 14 -1.58 -3.14 -6.07
N ASN A 15 -2.28 -3.87 -6.95
CA ASN A 15 -2.87 -5.14 -6.59
C ASN A 15 -1.79 -6.24 -6.58
N ASP A 16 -1.54 -6.78 -5.38
CA ASP A 16 -0.56 -7.83 -5.21
C ASP A 16 -0.92 -9.12 -5.96
N GLU A 17 -2.20 -9.46 -6.03
CA GLU A 17 -2.70 -10.68 -6.69
C GLU A 17 -2.43 -10.68 -8.20
N LEU A 18 -2.40 -9.51 -8.84
CA LEU A 18 -2.15 -9.41 -10.28
C LEU A 18 -0.67 -9.64 -10.65
N ASN A 19 0.26 -9.62 -9.69
CA ASN A 19 1.71 -9.88 -9.87
C ASN A 19 2.35 -9.22 -11.11
N LEU A 20 1.92 -8.01 -11.47
CA LEU A 20 2.42 -7.25 -12.60
C LEU A 20 3.93 -6.98 -12.46
N LYS A 21 4.67 -7.18 -13.55
CA LYS A 21 6.10 -6.89 -13.70
C LYS A 21 6.35 -5.74 -14.65
N ASP A 22 5.57 -5.68 -15.71
CA ASP A 22 5.61 -4.62 -16.70
C ASP A 22 4.17 -4.17 -17.00
N LEU A 23 4.01 -2.88 -17.31
CA LEU A 23 2.76 -2.30 -17.77
C LEU A 23 2.99 -1.58 -19.09
N THR A 24 2.40 -2.10 -20.17
CA THR A 24 2.40 -1.43 -21.47
C THR A 24 1.12 -0.61 -21.63
N ILE A 25 1.28 0.67 -21.98
CA ILE A 25 0.20 1.58 -22.29
C ILE A 25 0.29 1.92 -23.78
N SER A 26 -0.82 1.74 -24.51
CA SER A 26 -0.93 2.16 -25.90
C SER A 26 -1.92 3.31 -26.01
N ALA A 27 -1.57 4.31 -26.82
CA ALA A 27 -2.43 5.42 -27.19
C ALA A 27 -2.72 5.38 -28.70
N SER A 28 -3.91 5.83 -29.07
CA SER A 28 -4.39 5.83 -30.44
C SER A 28 -5.13 7.13 -30.71
N VAL A 29 -4.79 7.82 -31.80
CA VAL A 29 -5.38 9.12 -32.17
C VAL A 29 -5.82 9.06 -33.63
N SER A 30 -7.12 9.32 -33.86
CA SER A 30 -7.72 9.36 -35.20
C SER A 30 -8.41 10.69 -35.41
N ASP A 31 -8.32 11.22 -36.63
CA ASP A 31 -9.10 12.37 -37.11
C ASP A 31 -10.37 11.95 -37.88
N GLY A 32 -10.64 10.64 -37.97
CA GLY A 32 -11.80 10.07 -38.66
C GLY A 32 -11.68 9.99 -40.19
N VAL A 33 -10.57 10.44 -40.78
CA VAL A 33 -10.36 10.48 -42.25
C VAL A 33 -9.05 9.79 -42.63
N ASN A 34 -7.98 10.09 -41.91
CA ASN A 34 -6.64 9.54 -42.12
C ASN A 34 -6.41 8.30 -41.24
N PRO A 35 -5.40 7.47 -41.58
CA PRO A 35 -5.00 6.35 -40.73
C PRO A 35 -4.69 6.81 -39.31
N THR A 36 -5.19 6.04 -38.35
CA THR A 36 -4.99 6.29 -36.93
C THR A 36 -3.50 6.21 -36.57
N ALA A 37 -2.99 7.24 -35.91
CA ALA A 37 -1.65 7.23 -35.32
C ALA A 37 -1.70 6.44 -34.01
N ASN A 38 -0.71 5.57 -33.79
CA ASN A 38 -0.59 4.78 -32.56
C ASN A 38 0.79 5.00 -31.95
N ASP A 39 0.83 5.01 -30.63
CA ASP A 39 2.07 5.05 -29.87
C ASP A 39 1.94 4.17 -28.63
N SER A 40 3.05 3.75 -28.05
CA SER A 40 3.05 2.94 -26.83
C SER A 40 4.30 3.14 -26.00
N ASP A 41 4.13 3.02 -24.69
CA ASP A 41 5.22 3.02 -23.74
C ASP A 41 5.09 1.87 -22.74
N SER A 42 6.21 1.47 -22.14
CA SER A 42 6.29 0.38 -21.17
C SER A 42 6.92 0.85 -19.87
N LEU A 43 6.25 0.58 -18.77
CA LEU A 43 6.71 0.87 -17.42
C LEU A 43 7.12 -0.41 -16.72
N ILE A 44 8.29 -0.39 -16.07
CA ILE A 44 8.75 -1.47 -15.20
C ILE A 44 8.10 -1.27 -13.82
N VAL A 45 7.48 -2.32 -13.28
CA VAL A 45 6.79 -2.32 -11.98
C VAL A 45 7.71 -2.90 -10.91
N ASN A 46 8.26 -2.02 -10.08
CA ASN A 46 9.06 -2.41 -8.92
C ASN A 46 8.16 -2.58 -7.69
N ARG A 47 7.94 -3.84 -7.30
CA ARG A 47 7.10 -4.15 -6.14
C ARG A 47 7.89 -4.01 -4.85
N VAL A 48 7.33 -3.28 -3.90
CA VAL A 48 7.85 -3.10 -2.55
C VAL A 48 6.84 -3.65 -1.56
N ASN A 49 7.31 -4.38 -0.55
CA ASN A 49 6.47 -4.91 0.52
C ASN A 49 6.98 -4.32 1.84
N ASP A 50 6.38 -3.20 2.24
CA ASP A 50 6.78 -2.50 3.46
C ASP A 50 6.16 -3.19 4.69
N ALA A 51 6.97 -3.37 5.74
CA ALA A 51 6.49 -3.96 6.99
C ALA A 51 5.53 -3.02 7.73
N PRO A 52 4.57 -3.55 8.52
CA PRO A 52 3.72 -2.72 9.38
C PRO A 52 4.58 -1.90 10.36
N THR A 53 4.37 -0.59 10.38
CA THR A 53 5.04 0.29 11.36
C THR A 53 4.07 0.66 12.47
N ILE A 54 4.37 0.28 13.71
CA ILE A 54 3.64 0.75 14.90
C ILE A 54 4.44 1.91 15.50
N LYS A 55 3.85 3.11 15.52
CA LYS A 55 4.41 4.26 16.24
C LYS A 55 3.72 4.36 17.60
N VAL A 56 4.47 4.07 18.67
CA VAL A 56 4.01 4.27 20.05
C VAL A 56 4.57 5.61 20.54
N ASP A 57 3.78 6.67 20.41
CA ASP A 57 4.08 7.96 21.06
C ASP A 57 3.70 7.84 22.54
N ALA A 58 4.53 7.16 23.34
CA ALA A 58 4.28 7.02 24.77
C ALA A 58 4.50 8.37 25.47
N VAL A 59 3.46 8.92 26.07
CA VAL A 59 3.57 9.85 27.20
C VAL A 59 2.68 9.28 28.30
N GLU A 60 3.25 9.20 29.51
CA GLU A 60 2.69 8.64 30.75
C GLU A 60 2.96 7.15 30.96
N SER A 61 3.80 6.89 31.96
CA SER A 61 4.05 5.56 32.52
C SER A 61 2.73 4.94 32.97
N ILE A 62 2.41 3.75 32.47
CA ILE A 62 1.35 2.93 33.05
C ILE A 62 2.00 2.14 34.20
N THR A 63 1.67 2.48 35.45
CA THR A 63 2.13 1.71 36.62
C THR A 63 1.21 0.51 36.81
N GLU A 64 1.73 -0.69 36.58
CA GLU A 64 1.00 -1.98 36.58
C GLU A 64 0.87 -2.64 37.98
N ASP A 65 1.37 -2.01 39.03
CA ASP A 65 1.50 -2.60 40.38
C ASP A 65 0.32 -2.31 41.34
N ALA A 66 -0.92 -2.52 40.90
CA ALA A 66 -2.08 -2.47 41.80
C ALA A 66 -2.66 -3.88 42.06
N VAL A 67 -1.89 -4.75 42.72
CA VAL A 67 -2.41 -6.00 43.30
C VAL A 67 -2.16 -5.97 44.80
N ASN A 68 -3.24 -5.81 45.59
CA ASN A 68 -3.17 -5.90 47.05
C ASN A 68 -3.03 -7.37 47.48
N THR A 69 -1.91 -7.74 48.10
CA THR A 69 -1.74 -9.02 48.77
C THR A 69 -2.39 -8.98 50.16
N ASP A 70 -3.72 -9.06 50.22
CA ASP A 70 -4.40 -9.31 51.49
C ASP A 70 -3.99 -10.71 51.98
N THR A 71 -3.32 -10.69 53.13
CA THR A 71 -2.48 -11.75 53.68
C THR A 71 -3.31 -12.78 54.43
N VAL A 72 -3.09 -14.08 54.19
CA VAL A 72 -3.53 -15.14 55.12
C VAL A 72 -2.29 -15.88 55.62
N VAL A 73 -1.82 -15.54 56.83
CA VAL A 73 -0.76 -16.29 57.50
C VAL A 73 -1.44 -17.50 58.18
N ALA A 74 -1.18 -18.70 57.68
CA ALA A 74 -1.52 -19.93 58.41
C ALA A 74 -0.41 -20.22 59.42
N THR A 75 -0.74 -20.21 60.72
CA THR A 75 0.14 -20.74 61.77
C THR A 75 -0.03 -22.27 61.88
N LEU A 76 1.09 -22.96 62.14
CA LEU A 76 1.25 -24.43 62.19
C LEU A 76 0.26 -25.13 63.13
#